data_AF-A0A846PH52-F1
#
_entry.id   AF-A0A846PH52-F1
#
_cell.length_a   1.000
_cell.length_b   1.000
_cell.length_c   1.000
_cell.angle_alpha   90.00
_cell.angle_beta   90.00
_cell.angle_gamma   90.00
#
_symmetry.space_group_name_H-M   'P 1'
#
loop_
_entity.id
_entity.type
_entity.pdbx_description
1 polymer ?
#
loop_
_entity_poly.entity_id
_entity_poly.type
_entity_poly.pdbx_seq_one_letter_code
_entity_poly.pdbx_strand_id
1 'polypeptide(L)'
;MIQVNEQLRQLNSELIGKAIHYITLENWEKSASSGRLVPHTSIAPEFMRGLPEWAYKKHIFAISLNELKKWEENKRFPDIMNKLMLYIRVKSPIRIPGKKCEIAELSFDIKTSDESHVLDYACRANSLYENTLLKKCKEILQGHYFGPTKEWKNYIDSRIPFLDYKGDYSLPEIAFETPIDSDRIRIERVFD
;
A
#
# COMPACT_ATOMS: atom_id res chain seq x y z
N MET A 1 -33.23 -7.68 7.88
CA MET A 1 -32.05 -8.57 7.91
C MET A 1 -30.75 -7.86 7.55
N ILE A 2 -30.70 -6.98 6.54
CA ILE A 2 -29.48 -6.26 6.13
C ILE A 2 -29.01 -5.23 7.20
N GLN A 3 -29.92 -4.46 7.79
CA GLN A 3 -29.61 -3.46 8.83
C GLN A 3 -28.99 -4.05 10.12
N VAL A 4 -29.35 -5.29 10.48
CA VAL A 4 -28.83 -5.95 11.70
C VAL A 4 -27.37 -6.37 11.52
N ASN A 5 -26.97 -6.73 10.31
CA ASN A 5 -25.59 -7.08 9.99
C ASN A 5 -24.67 -5.85 9.94
N GLU A 6 -25.16 -4.69 9.49
CA GLU A 6 -24.41 -3.42 9.56
C GLU A 6 -24.24 -2.93 11.00
N GLN A 7 -25.29 -3.04 11.83
CA GLN A 7 -25.20 -2.70 13.25
C GLN A 7 -24.27 -3.65 14.02
N LEU A 8 -24.28 -4.95 13.72
CA LEU A 8 -23.33 -5.92 14.32
C LEU A 8 -21.88 -5.69 13.87
N ARG A 9 -21.65 -5.27 12.61
CA ARG A 9 -20.31 -4.87 12.14
C ARG A 9 -19.81 -3.59 12.82
N GLN A 10 -20.70 -2.65 13.15
CA GLN A 10 -20.34 -1.44 13.91
C GLN A 10 -20.07 -1.73 15.40
N LEU A 11 -20.77 -2.71 16.00
CA LEU A 11 -20.63 -3.07 17.42
C LEU A 11 -19.36 -3.87 17.74
N ASN A 12 -18.75 -4.55 16.77
CA ASN A 12 -17.57 -5.41 16.96
C ASN A 12 -16.34 -4.94 16.16
N SER A 13 -16.08 -3.63 16.18
CA SER A 13 -14.86 -3.04 15.62
C SER A 13 -13.66 -3.28 16.56
N GLU A 14 -13.21 -4.53 16.63
CA GLU A 14 -12.06 -4.91 17.45
C GLU A 14 -10.75 -4.44 16.82
N LEU A 15 -9.80 -4.02 17.66
CA LEU A 15 -8.46 -3.66 17.23
C LEU A 15 -7.65 -4.93 16.99
N ILE A 16 -7.15 -5.12 15.78
CA ILE A 16 -6.46 -6.34 15.34
C ILE A 16 -4.99 -6.11 14.99
N GLY A 17 -4.53 -4.87 15.03
CA GLY A 17 -3.13 -4.54 14.80
C GLY A 17 -2.86 -3.06 14.67
N LYS A 18 -1.63 -2.74 14.27
CA LYS A 18 -1.22 -1.37 13.92
C LYS A 18 -0.54 -1.36 12.56
N ALA A 19 -0.71 -0.26 11.85
CA ALA A 19 -0.08 -0.03 10.56
C ALA A 19 0.69 1.29 10.53
N ILE A 20 1.74 1.34 9.72
CA ILE A 20 2.43 2.59 9.33
C ILE A 20 2.18 2.87 7.86
N HIS A 21 1.74 4.08 7.56
CA HIS A 21 1.63 4.65 6.23
C HIS A 21 2.55 5.87 6.13
N TYR A 22 3.15 6.09 4.98
CA TYR A 22 3.90 7.32 4.73
C TYR A 22 3.22 8.13 3.63
N ILE A 23 3.25 9.45 3.78
CA ILE A 23 2.64 10.38 2.84
C ILE A 23 3.40 11.71 2.90
N THR A 24 3.33 12.53 1.85
CA THR A 24 3.86 13.90 1.97
C THR A 24 3.03 14.70 2.98
N LEU A 25 3.68 15.57 3.75
CA LEU A 25 2.99 16.37 4.76
C LEU A 25 1.85 17.20 4.12
N GLU A 26 2.10 17.80 2.95
CA GLU A 26 1.09 18.53 2.17
C GLU A 26 -0.15 17.66 1.84
N ASN A 27 0.04 16.40 1.46
CA ASN A 27 -1.08 15.51 1.15
C ASN A 27 -1.78 15.01 2.41
N TRP A 28 -1.05 14.87 3.52
CA TRP A 28 -1.66 14.61 4.82
C TRP A 28 -2.54 15.77 5.26
N GLU A 29 -2.08 17.02 5.21
CA GLU A 29 -2.87 18.20 5.60
C GLU A 29 -4.18 18.31 4.80
N LYS A 30 -4.11 18.07 3.49
CA LYS A 30 -5.31 17.97 2.63
C LYS A 30 -6.24 16.86 3.10
N SER A 31 -5.72 15.66 3.37
CA SER A 31 -6.52 14.53 3.85
C SER A 31 -7.13 14.81 5.22
N ALA A 32 -6.36 15.35 6.15
CA ALA A 32 -6.77 15.70 7.50
C ALA A 32 -7.91 16.74 7.51
N SER A 33 -7.84 17.75 6.62
CA SER A 33 -8.95 18.72 6.45
C SER A 33 -10.26 18.09 6.00
N SER A 34 -10.20 16.92 5.34
CA SER A 34 -11.38 16.14 4.94
C SER A 34 -11.84 15.14 6.01
N GLY A 35 -11.14 15.07 7.15
CA GLY A 35 -11.43 14.20 8.28
C GLY A 35 -10.98 12.75 8.13
N ARG A 36 -10.26 12.40 7.05
CA ARG A 36 -9.90 11.01 6.73
C ARG A 36 -8.72 10.92 5.77
N LEU A 37 -7.91 9.87 5.93
CA LEU A 37 -7.00 9.39 4.91
C LEU A 37 -7.79 8.53 3.91
N VAL A 38 -7.75 8.92 2.64
CA VAL A 38 -8.50 8.21 1.59
C VAL A 38 -7.59 7.32 0.74
N PRO A 39 -8.11 6.20 0.21
CA PRO A 39 -7.43 5.40 -0.78
C PRO A 39 -6.98 6.26 -1.96
N HIS A 40 -5.70 6.17 -2.31
CA HIS A 40 -5.12 7.08 -3.29
C HIS A 40 -4.30 6.37 -4.36
N THR A 41 -3.66 5.23 -4.09
CA THR A 41 -2.71 4.61 -5.03
C THR A 41 -3.26 3.28 -5.55
N SER A 42 -3.15 3.01 -6.85
CA SER A 42 -3.49 1.70 -7.41
C SER A 42 -2.34 0.71 -7.25
N ILE A 43 -2.68 -0.58 -7.10
CA ILE A 43 -1.65 -1.64 -7.03
C ILE A 43 -1.03 -1.83 -8.41
N ALA A 44 -1.89 -1.94 -9.43
CA ALA A 44 -1.51 -2.06 -10.82
C ALA A 44 -1.37 -0.67 -11.49
N PRO A 45 -0.37 -0.48 -12.36
CA PRO A 45 -0.31 0.70 -13.22
C PRO A 45 -1.48 0.73 -14.23
N GLU A 46 -2.02 1.91 -14.51
CA GLU A 46 -3.17 2.10 -15.42
C GLU A 46 -2.91 1.61 -16.85
N PHE A 47 -1.65 1.61 -17.30
CA PHE A 47 -1.26 1.13 -18.64
C PHE A 47 -1.13 -0.39 -18.74
N MET A 48 -1.21 -1.13 -17.63
CA MET A 48 -1.20 -2.60 -17.63
C MET A 48 -2.65 -3.09 -17.76
N ARG A 49 -2.97 -3.88 -18.78
CA ARG A 49 -4.35 -4.40 -18.98
C ARG A 49 -4.42 -5.89 -18.66
N GLY A 50 -5.60 -6.37 -18.28
CA GLY A 50 -5.87 -7.81 -18.07
C GLY A 50 -5.60 -8.32 -16.65
N LEU A 51 -5.49 -7.41 -15.68
CA LEU A 51 -5.59 -7.74 -14.24
C LEU A 51 -7.05 -7.61 -13.79
N PRO A 52 -7.43 -8.22 -12.66
CA PRO A 52 -8.75 -8.03 -12.08
C PRO A 52 -8.99 -6.57 -11.66
N GLU A 53 -10.24 -6.10 -11.74
CA GLU A 53 -10.64 -4.69 -11.55
C GLU A 53 -10.12 -4.09 -10.24
N TRP A 54 -10.14 -4.86 -9.15
CA TRP A 54 -9.69 -4.40 -7.85
C TRP A 54 -8.23 -3.95 -7.86
N ALA A 55 -7.35 -4.53 -8.69
CA ALA A 55 -5.95 -4.14 -8.77
C ALA A 55 -5.76 -2.68 -9.24
N TYR A 56 -6.76 -2.13 -9.94
CA TYR A 56 -6.78 -0.76 -10.43
C TYR A 56 -7.50 0.22 -9.49
N LYS A 57 -8.23 -0.29 -8.49
CA LYS A 57 -8.84 0.56 -7.47
C LYS A 57 -7.74 1.23 -6.65
N LYS A 58 -8.08 2.39 -6.09
CA LYS A 58 -7.18 3.12 -5.19
C LYS A 58 -7.20 2.45 -3.82
N HIS A 59 -6.04 2.37 -3.19
CA HIS A 59 -5.80 1.80 -1.86
C HIS A 59 -4.97 2.78 -1.03
N ILE A 60 -5.02 2.61 0.29
CA ILE A 60 -4.00 3.11 1.22
C ILE A 60 -3.03 1.96 1.45
N PHE A 61 -1.75 2.17 1.15
CA PHE A 61 -0.73 1.15 1.40
C PHE A 61 -0.05 1.41 2.73
N ALA A 62 0.02 0.40 3.58
CA ALA A 62 0.66 0.49 4.87
C ALA A 62 1.42 -0.79 5.21
N ILE A 63 2.27 -0.70 6.23
CA ILE A 63 3.08 -1.81 6.74
C ILE A 63 2.52 -2.24 8.09
N SER A 64 2.31 -3.55 8.29
CA SER A 64 1.92 -4.07 9.60
C SER A 64 3.06 -3.93 10.63
N LEU A 65 2.79 -3.35 11.79
CA LEU A 65 3.76 -3.30 12.90
C LEU A 65 3.82 -4.58 13.72
N ASN A 66 2.81 -5.44 13.62
CA ASN A 66 2.74 -6.67 14.40
C ASN A 66 3.89 -7.64 14.06
N GLU A 67 4.48 -7.52 12.87
CA GLU A 67 5.49 -8.45 12.36
C GLU A 67 6.89 -7.84 12.18
N LEU A 68 7.10 -6.54 12.45
CA LEU A 68 8.35 -5.81 12.15
C LEU A 68 9.64 -6.50 12.64
N LYS A 69 9.60 -7.17 13.79
CA LYS A 69 10.79 -7.84 14.36
C LYS A 69 11.34 -8.96 13.47
N LYS A 70 10.48 -9.68 12.73
CA LYS A 70 10.94 -10.71 11.77
C LYS A 70 11.53 -10.10 10.48
N TRP A 71 11.35 -8.78 10.28
CA TRP A 71 11.71 -8.11 9.03
C TRP A 71 13.14 -7.57 9.05
N GLU A 72 13.57 -6.97 10.17
CA GLU A 72 14.94 -6.46 10.31
C GLU A 72 15.98 -7.58 10.12
N GLU A 73 15.58 -8.82 10.40
CA GLU A 73 16.39 -10.03 10.22
C GLU A 73 16.42 -10.53 8.76
N ASN A 74 15.52 -10.04 7.90
CA ASN A 74 15.46 -10.42 6.49
C ASN A 74 16.47 -9.61 5.66
N LYS A 75 17.45 -10.30 5.08
CA LYS A 75 18.53 -9.68 4.26
C LYS A 75 18.03 -8.82 3.08
N ARG A 76 16.78 -8.99 2.63
CA ARG A 76 16.19 -8.20 1.53
C ARG A 76 15.49 -6.93 2.00
N PHE A 77 15.29 -6.75 3.31
CA PHE A 77 14.48 -5.68 3.92
C PHE A 77 14.77 -4.26 3.39
N PRO A 78 16.02 -3.80 3.23
CA PRO A 78 16.30 -2.44 2.75
C PRO A 78 15.76 -2.16 1.34
N ASP A 79 15.87 -3.11 0.42
CA ASP A 79 15.40 -2.94 -0.97
C ASP A 79 13.88 -2.89 -1.05
N ILE A 80 13.22 -3.61 -0.15
CA ILE A 80 11.76 -3.66 -0.07
C ILE A 80 11.22 -2.40 0.60
N MET A 81 11.83 -1.95 1.69
CA MET A 81 11.50 -0.67 2.33
C MET A 81 11.66 0.48 1.32
N ASN A 82 12.75 0.50 0.56
CA ASN A 82 12.94 1.49 -0.51
C ASN A 82 11.83 1.47 -1.56
N LYS A 83 11.30 0.29 -1.92
CA LYS A 83 10.22 0.15 -2.91
C LYS A 83 8.83 0.42 -2.35
N LEU A 84 8.58 0.12 -1.07
CA LEU A 84 7.40 0.59 -0.35
C LEU A 84 7.40 2.12 -0.33
N MET A 85 8.54 2.71 0.03
CA MET A 85 8.78 4.15 -0.08
C MET A 85 8.66 4.68 -1.52
N LEU A 86 8.78 3.85 -2.58
CA LEU A 86 8.47 4.28 -3.95
C LEU A 86 6.97 4.44 -4.19
N TYR A 87 6.10 3.57 -3.66
CA TYR A 87 4.64 3.79 -3.73
C TYR A 87 4.24 5.11 -3.06
N ILE A 88 4.98 5.49 -2.04
CA ILE A 88 4.85 6.75 -1.30
C ILE A 88 5.44 7.92 -2.11
N ARG A 89 6.64 7.75 -2.68
CA ARG A 89 7.38 8.79 -3.42
C ARG A 89 6.85 9.09 -4.82
N VAL A 90 6.25 8.13 -5.52
CA VAL A 90 5.75 8.31 -6.90
C VAL A 90 4.63 9.36 -6.98
N LYS A 91 4.00 9.70 -5.85
CA LYS A 91 3.01 10.78 -5.76
C LYS A 91 3.53 12.11 -5.22
N SER A 92 4.79 12.17 -4.80
CA SER A 92 5.44 13.46 -4.64
C SER A 92 5.55 14.08 -6.03
N PRO A 93 5.06 15.31 -6.25
CA PRO A 93 5.34 16.00 -7.50
C PRO A 93 6.85 15.98 -7.71
N ILE A 94 7.26 15.85 -8.98
CA ILE A 94 8.62 16.02 -9.50
C ILE A 94 9.39 16.91 -8.53
N ARG A 95 10.47 16.38 -7.90
CA ARG A 95 11.32 17.17 -6.99
C ARG A 95 11.71 18.45 -7.71
N ILE A 96 11.00 19.54 -7.43
CA ILE A 96 11.33 20.85 -7.99
C ILE A 96 12.66 21.21 -7.34
N PRO A 97 13.73 21.46 -8.12
CA PRO A 97 15.01 21.84 -7.55
C PRO A 97 14.83 22.99 -6.55
N GLY A 98 15.26 22.77 -5.30
CA GLY A 98 15.14 23.74 -4.20
C GLY A 98 13.89 23.63 -3.31
N LYS A 99 12.90 22.79 -3.63
CA LYS A 99 11.74 22.56 -2.74
C LYS A 99 11.94 21.27 -1.93
N LYS A 100 12.08 21.41 -0.61
CA LYS A 100 12.05 20.27 0.32
C LYS A 100 10.67 19.61 0.27
N CYS A 101 10.65 18.28 0.31
CA CYS A 101 9.42 17.51 0.35
C CYS A 101 9.38 16.76 1.67
N GLU A 102 8.68 17.33 2.65
CA GLU A 102 8.50 16.69 3.94
C GLU A 102 7.59 15.47 3.81
N ILE A 103 8.03 14.36 4.39
CA ILE A 103 7.33 13.08 4.46
C ILE A 103 6.89 12.87 5.90
N ALA A 104 5.59 12.65 6.11
CA ALA A 104 5.01 12.25 7.37
C ALA A 104 4.93 10.72 7.46
N GLU A 105 5.42 10.18 8.58
CA GLU A 105 5.16 8.81 9.03
C GLU A 105 3.88 8.82 9.87
N LEU A 106 2.83 8.17 9.38
CA LEU A 106 1.54 8.07 10.03
C LEU A 106 1.37 6.67 10.61
N SER A 107 0.96 6.57 11.87
CA SER A 107 0.49 5.32 12.45
C SER A 107 -1.03 5.33 12.65
N PHE A 108 -1.65 4.17 12.57
CA PHE A 108 -3.05 3.99 12.95
C PHE A 108 -3.32 2.55 13.37
N ASP A 109 -4.33 2.38 14.21
CA ASP A 109 -4.81 1.05 14.59
C ASP A 109 -5.64 0.45 13.46
N ILE A 110 -5.51 -0.86 13.25
CA ILE A 110 -6.28 -1.66 12.29
C ILE A 110 -7.49 -2.23 13.01
N LYS A 111 -8.67 -2.11 12.41
CA LYS A 111 -9.94 -2.63 12.92
C LYS A 111 -10.45 -3.77 12.06
N THR A 112 -11.22 -4.70 12.64
CA THR A 112 -11.94 -5.77 11.91
C THR A 112 -12.87 -5.24 10.80
N SER A 113 -13.33 -4.00 10.94
CA SER A 113 -14.18 -3.31 9.98
C SER A 113 -13.43 -2.73 8.78
N ASP A 114 -12.10 -2.67 8.81
CA ASP A 114 -11.31 -2.13 7.71
C ASP A 114 -11.19 -3.17 6.59
N GLU A 115 -11.69 -2.84 5.40
CA GLU A 115 -11.52 -3.70 4.23
C GLU A 115 -10.06 -3.63 3.79
N SER A 116 -9.30 -4.69 4.07
CA SER A 116 -7.86 -4.71 3.89
C SER A 116 -7.33 -6.09 3.51
N HIS A 117 -6.30 -6.09 2.67
CA HIS A 117 -5.66 -7.30 2.17
C HIS A 117 -4.15 -7.20 2.28
N VAL A 118 -3.52 -8.32 2.60
CA VAL A 118 -2.07 -8.50 2.54
C VAL A 118 -1.69 -9.02 1.16
N LEU A 119 -0.64 -8.45 0.57
CA LEU A 119 -0.05 -8.91 -0.70
C LEU A 119 1.35 -9.47 -0.47
N ASP A 120 1.64 -10.68 -0.98
CA ASP A 120 2.99 -11.26 -0.87
C ASP A 120 3.96 -10.66 -1.89
N TYR A 121 4.76 -9.70 -1.44
CA TYR A 121 5.72 -9.03 -2.30
C TYR A 121 6.85 -9.94 -2.81
N ALA A 122 7.09 -11.12 -2.23
CA ALA A 122 8.05 -12.08 -2.80
C ALA A 122 7.67 -12.51 -4.22
N CYS A 123 6.36 -12.58 -4.51
CA CYS A 123 5.83 -12.84 -5.84
C CYS A 123 6.27 -11.79 -6.87
N ARG A 124 6.47 -10.54 -6.44
CA ARG A 124 6.91 -9.41 -7.29
C ARG A 124 8.43 -9.24 -7.31
N ALA A 125 9.12 -9.47 -6.19
CA ALA A 125 10.56 -9.25 -6.06
C ALA A 125 11.39 -10.07 -7.05
N ASN A 126 10.91 -11.26 -7.42
CA ASN A 126 11.56 -12.12 -8.41
C ASN A 126 11.49 -11.56 -9.85
N SER A 127 10.60 -10.61 -10.15
CA SER A 127 10.42 -10.04 -11.49
C SER A 127 11.24 -8.78 -11.78
N LEU A 128 11.62 -8.04 -10.73
CA LEU A 128 12.28 -6.74 -10.86
C LEU A 128 13.80 -6.84 -11.05
N TYR A 129 14.38 -8.03 -10.85
CA TYR A 129 15.84 -8.23 -10.90
C TYR A 129 16.39 -8.62 -12.27
N GLU A 130 15.55 -8.99 -13.24
CA GLU A 130 16.04 -9.41 -14.57
C GLU A 130 15.54 -8.49 -15.68
N ASN A 131 16.43 -7.57 -16.12
CA ASN A 131 16.54 -7.01 -17.48
C ASN A 131 15.32 -6.38 -18.16
N THR A 132 14.18 -6.22 -17.49
CA THR A 132 12.92 -5.82 -18.16
C THR A 132 12.51 -4.37 -17.97
N LEU A 133 12.98 -3.66 -16.93
CA LEU A 133 12.53 -2.28 -16.71
C LEU A 133 12.98 -1.31 -17.82
N LEU A 134 14.25 -1.38 -18.23
CA LEU A 134 14.80 -0.52 -19.29
C LEU A 134 14.19 -0.82 -20.67
N LYS A 135 13.91 -2.09 -20.97
CA LYS A 135 13.27 -2.49 -22.23
C LYS A 135 11.79 -2.08 -22.25
N LYS A 136 11.07 -2.27 -21.15
CA LYS A 136 9.66 -1.90 -21.01
C LYS A 136 9.46 -0.38 -21.02
N CYS A 137 10.36 0.43 -20.46
CA CYS A 137 10.27 1.89 -20.54
C CYS A 137 10.35 2.42 -21.99
N LYS A 138 11.16 1.80 -22.86
CA LYS A 138 11.21 2.15 -24.29
C LYS A 138 9.91 1.82 -25.02
N GLU A 139 9.30 0.69 -24.69
CA GLU A 139 8.04 0.23 -25.31
C GLU A 139 6.82 1.03 -24.78
N ILE A 140 6.84 1.49 -23.51
CA ILE A 140 5.83 2.42 -22.94
C ILE A 140 5.83 3.75 -23.69
N LEU A 141 7.01 4.31 -24.00
CA LEU A 141 7.15 5.55 -24.76
C LEU A 141 6.62 5.44 -26.20
N GLN A 142 6.42 4.21 -26.70
CA GLN A 142 5.84 3.92 -28.02
C GLN A 142 4.32 3.66 -27.97
N GLY A 143 3.68 3.84 -26.81
CA GLY A 143 2.22 3.72 -26.67
C GLY A 143 1.70 2.28 -26.64
N HIS A 144 2.56 1.28 -26.45
CA HIS A 144 2.14 -0.11 -26.32
C HIS A 144 1.62 -0.38 -24.89
N TYR A 145 0.40 -0.90 -24.79
CA TYR A 145 -0.15 -1.44 -23.55
C TYR A 145 0.48 -2.81 -23.28
N PHE A 146 0.85 -3.07 -22.02
CA PHE A 146 1.44 -4.36 -21.62
C PHE A 146 0.38 -5.25 -20.99
N GLY A 147 0.34 -6.51 -21.44
CA GLY A 147 -0.34 -7.56 -20.68
C GLY A 147 0.35 -7.80 -19.33
N PRO A 148 -0.32 -8.42 -18.37
CA PRO A 148 0.26 -8.63 -17.05
C PRO A 148 1.30 -9.74 -17.15
N THR A 149 2.49 -9.51 -16.59
CA THR A 149 3.48 -10.58 -16.48
C THR A 149 3.01 -11.64 -15.48
N LYS A 150 3.57 -12.85 -15.56
CA LYS A 150 3.25 -13.93 -14.63
C LYS A 150 3.43 -13.50 -13.17
N GLU A 151 4.44 -12.70 -12.90
CA GLU A 151 4.78 -12.23 -11.56
C GLU A 151 3.82 -11.16 -11.06
N TRP A 152 3.32 -10.29 -11.95
CA TRP A 152 2.23 -9.38 -11.61
C TRP A 152 0.95 -10.13 -11.30
N LYS A 153 0.60 -11.17 -12.07
CA LYS A 153 -0.54 -12.02 -11.75
C LYS A 153 -0.36 -12.70 -10.39
N ASN A 154 0.78 -13.35 -10.17
CA ASN A 154 1.09 -14.00 -8.89
C ASN A 154 1.03 -13.02 -7.70
N TYR A 155 1.52 -11.78 -7.87
CA TYR A 155 1.47 -10.76 -6.82
C TYR A 155 0.05 -10.31 -6.49
N ILE A 156 -0.78 -10.11 -7.52
CA ILE A 156 -2.18 -9.74 -7.35
C ILE A 156 -2.97 -10.90 -6.75
N ASP A 157 -2.73 -12.12 -7.24
CA ASP A 157 -3.44 -13.33 -6.81
C ASP A 157 -3.02 -13.81 -5.41
N SER A 158 -1.89 -13.33 -4.86
CA SER A 158 -1.44 -13.66 -3.50
C SER A 158 -2.22 -12.94 -2.39
N ARG A 159 -3.26 -12.19 -2.72
CA ARG A 159 -4.05 -11.46 -1.72
C ARG A 159 -4.63 -12.41 -0.67
N ILE A 160 -4.50 -12.00 0.59
CA ILE A 160 -5.19 -12.64 1.72
C ILE A 160 -5.86 -11.52 2.53
N PRO A 161 -7.14 -11.64 2.92
CA PRO A 161 -7.74 -10.70 3.87
C PRO A 161 -6.86 -10.55 5.13
N PHE A 162 -6.66 -9.33 5.62
CA PHE A 162 -5.72 -9.11 6.75
C PHE A 162 -6.09 -9.94 8.00
N LEU A 163 -7.38 -10.18 8.23
CA LEU A 163 -7.88 -11.03 9.31
C LEU A 163 -7.44 -12.50 9.21
N ASP A 164 -7.27 -13.00 7.99
CA ASP A 164 -6.88 -14.39 7.73
C ASP A 164 -5.35 -14.55 7.62
N TYR A 165 -4.62 -13.45 7.75
CA TYR A 165 -3.17 -13.44 7.57
C TYR A 165 -2.45 -14.03 8.80
N LYS A 166 -1.72 -15.13 8.58
CA LYS A 166 -1.04 -15.90 9.64
C LYS A 166 0.43 -15.52 9.86
N GLY A 167 0.94 -14.50 9.19
CA GLY A 167 2.34 -14.09 9.32
C GLY A 167 3.32 -14.89 8.45
N ASP A 168 2.81 -15.71 7.51
CA ASP A 168 3.64 -16.59 6.66
C ASP A 168 4.26 -15.86 5.46
N TYR A 169 3.83 -14.63 5.15
CA TYR A 169 4.40 -13.88 4.04
C TYR A 169 5.63 -13.14 4.49
N SER A 170 6.63 -13.15 3.61
CA SER A 170 7.89 -12.48 3.86
C SER A 170 7.72 -10.98 4.13
N LEU A 171 6.64 -10.37 3.59
CA LEU A 171 6.42 -8.92 3.52
C LEU A 171 4.93 -8.56 3.44
N PRO A 172 4.22 -8.39 4.56
CA PRO A 172 2.83 -7.99 4.50
C PRO A 172 2.68 -6.48 4.26
N GLU A 173 2.80 -6.08 2.99
CA GLU A 173 2.19 -4.84 2.50
C GLU A 173 0.68 -5.00 2.64
N ILE A 174 0.05 -4.08 3.37
CA ILE A 174 -1.40 -4.05 3.54
C ILE A 174 -1.97 -3.00 2.60
N ALA A 175 -2.94 -3.41 1.78
CA ALA A 175 -3.74 -2.53 0.97
C ALA A 175 -5.12 -2.36 1.61
N PHE A 176 -5.45 -1.15 2.04
CA PHE A 176 -6.77 -0.79 2.57
C PHE A 176 -7.65 -0.21 1.47
N GLU A 177 -8.85 -0.75 1.31
CA GLU A 177 -9.87 -0.29 0.37
C GLU A 177 -10.78 0.80 0.97
N THR A 178 -10.93 0.81 2.30
CA THR A 178 -11.73 1.81 3.02
C THR A 178 -10.89 3.00 3.51
N PRO A 179 -11.47 4.21 3.58
CA PRO A 179 -10.83 5.34 4.26
C PRO A 179 -10.54 5.06 5.74
N ILE A 180 -9.51 5.72 6.27
CA ILE A 180 -9.16 5.70 7.70
C ILE A 180 -9.46 7.08 8.29
N ASP A 181 -10.31 7.11 9.31
CA ASP A 181 -10.69 8.35 9.99
C ASP A 181 -9.49 9.01 10.68
N SER A 182 -9.44 10.34 10.66
CA SER A 182 -8.28 11.11 11.14
C SER A 182 -8.04 10.99 12.64
N ASP A 183 -9.08 10.71 13.44
CA ASP A 183 -9.00 10.49 14.88
C ASP A 183 -8.23 9.20 15.25
N ARG A 184 -8.13 8.25 14.30
CA ARG A 184 -7.34 7.03 14.44
C ARG A 184 -5.87 7.21 14.06
N ILE A 185 -5.51 8.34 13.45
CA ILE A 185 -4.20 8.56 12.84
C ILE A 185 -3.31 9.41 13.75
N ARG A 186 -2.06 9.01 13.91
CA ARG A 186 -1.02 9.75 14.61
C ARG A 186 0.13 10.04 13.69
N ILE A 187 0.63 11.27 13.71
CA ILE A 187 1.91 11.60 13.07
C ILE A 187 3.00 11.16 14.04
N GLU A 188 3.76 10.14 13.67
CA GLU A 188 4.89 9.65 14.47
C GLU A 188 6.12 10.53 14.27
N ARG A 189 6.44 10.82 13.00
CA ARG A 189 7.66 11.54 12.58
C ARG A 189 7.44 12.32 11.29
N VAL A 190 8.21 13.40 11.10
CA VAL A 190 8.31 14.16 9.84
C VAL A 190 9.78 14.26 9.45
N PHE A 191 10.12 14.01 8.19
CA PHE A 191 11.49 14.05 7.67
C PHE A 191 11.58 14.50 6.20
N ASP A 192 12.76 14.98 5.80
CA ASP A 192 13.07 15.49 4.45
C ASP A 192 13.44 14.39 3.42
#